data_AF-A0A7J9FKP1-F1
#
_entry.id   AF-A0A7J9FKP1-F1
#
_cell.length_a   1.000
_cell.length_b   1.000
_cell.length_c   1.000
_cell.angle_alpha   90.00
_cell.angle_beta   90.00
_cell.angle_gamma   90.00
#
_symmetry.space_group_name_H-M   'P 1'
#
loop_
_entity.id
_entity.type
_entity.pdbx_description
1 polymer ?
#
loop_
_entity_poly.entity_id
_entity_poly.type
_entity_poly.pdbx_seq_one_letter_code
_entity_poly.pdbx_strand_id
1 'polypeptide(L)'
;MNPLIFASSVIAAGLVVGLVSVGPRVVQGTDVGQAVEGIERQPEEKGKIRGVAYFGFGAFHVTRLYGPGIWVSDPYGLTSKV
;
A
#
# COMPACT_ATOMS: atom_id res chain seq x y z
N MET A 1 19.73 14.91 19.22
CA MET A 1 19.87 14.19 17.94
C MET A 1 20.72 15.03 17.00
N ASN A 2 21.62 14.43 16.20
CA ASN A 2 22.45 15.18 15.27
C ASN A 2 21.60 15.58 14.04
N PRO A 3 21.54 16.88 13.65
CA PRO A 3 20.66 17.35 12.57
C PRO A 3 20.97 16.71 11.21
N LEU A 4 22.22 16.30 10.97
CA LEU A 4 22.62 15.60 9.74
C LEU A 4 21.99 14.21 9.64
N ILE A 5 21.92 13.49 10.77
CA ILE A 5 21.32 12.15 10.87
C ILE A 5 19.80 12.24 10.70
N PHE A 6 19.18 13.28 11.24
CA PHE A 6 17.75 13.51 11.07
C PHE A 6 17.40 13.78 9.60
N ALA A 7 18.14 14.69 8.95
CA ALA A 7 17.92 15.02 7.54
C ALA A 7 18.10 13.80 6.62
N SER A 8 19.16 13.00 6.82
CA SER A 8 19.41 11.81 6.01
C SER A 8 18.33 10.73 6.21
N SER A 9 17.83 10.55 7.43
CA SER A 9 16.75 9.61 7.74
C SER A 9 15.44 9.97 7.03
N VAL A 10 15.07 11.25 6.99
CA VAL A 10 13.84 11.71 6.33
C VAL A 10 13.93 11.49 4.81
N ILE A 11 15.09 11.78 4.22
CA ILE A 11 15.32 11.55 2.78
C ILE A 11 15.25 10.05 2.46
N ALA A 12 15.92 9.21 3.26
CA ALA A 12 15.89 7.76 3.08
C ALA A 12 14.47 7.19 3.19
N ALA A 13 13.71 7.62 4.21
CA ALA A 13 12.31 7.22 4.38
C ALA A 13 11.44 7.65 3.19
N GLY A 14 11.56 8.91 2.74
CA GLY A 14 10.82 9.41 1.58
C GLY A 14 11.11 8.63 0.30
N LEU A 15 12.37 8.27 0.07
CA LEU A 15 12.79 7.50 -1.10
C LEU A 15 12.23 6.07 -1.08
N VAL A 16 12.33 5.38 0.07
CA VAL A 16 11.78 4.02 0.25
C VAL A 16 10.26 4.01 0.07
N VAL A 17 9.55 4.97 0.68
CA VAL A 17 8.10 5.09 0.54
C VAL A 17 7.70 5.36 -0.91
N GLY A 18 8.44 6.24 -1.61
CA GLY A 18 8.25 6.52 -3.02
C GLY A 18 8.39 5.28 -3.90
N LEU A 19 9.48 4.51 -3.72
CA LEU A 19 9.78 3.29 -4.48
C LEU A 19 8.77 2.17 -4.20
N VAL A 20 8.42 1.93 -2.93
CA VAL A 20 7.42 0.91 -2.53
C VAL A 20 6.05 1.21 -3.12
N SER A 21 5.73 2.48 -3.38
CA SER A 21 4.43 2.88 -3.92
C SER A 21 4.20 2.52 -5.40
N VAL A 22 5.25 2.14 -6.14
CA VAL A 22 5.17 1.79 -7.57
C VAL A 22 4.46 0.46 -7.78
N GLY A 23 4.76 -0.57 -6.97
CA GLY A 23 4.17 -1.91 -7.11
C GLY A 23 2.64 -1.91 -7.02
N PRO A 24 2.03 -1.37 -5.94
CA PRO A 24 0.58 -1.27 -5.81
C PRO A 24 -0.08 -0.45 -6.93
N ARG A 25 0.64 0.53 -7.49
CA ARG A 25 0.11 1.38 -8.57
C ARG A 25 -0.05 0.62 -9.88
N VAL A 26 0.88 -0.26 -10.21
CA VAL A 26 0.80 -1.10 -11.42
C VAL A 26 -0.33 -2.13 -11.26
N VAL A 27 -0.44 -2.75 -10.09
CA VAL A 27 -1.44 -3.80 -9.83
C VAL A 27 -2.87 -3.25 -9.74
N GLN A 28 -3.08 -2.03 -9.23
CA GLN A 28 -4.42 -1.42 -9.18
C GLN A 28 -5.02 -1.15 -10.57
N GLY A 29 -4.23 -0.70 -11.54
CA GLY A 29 -4.72 -0.40 -12.89
C GLY A 29 -5.22 -1.65 -13.63
N THR A 30 -4.55 -2.79 -13.41
CA THR A 30 -4.93 -4.07 -14.00
C THR A 30 -6.11 -4.72 -13.30
N ASP A 31 -6.20 -4.63 -11.96
CA ASP A 31 -7.30 -5.21 -11.19
C ASP A 31 -8.65 -4.55 -11.51
N VAL A 32 -8.67 -3.23 -11.72
CA VAL A 32 -9.90 -2.53 -12.13
C VAL A 32 -10.33 -2.97 -13.53
N GLY A 33 -9.38 -3.11 -14.48
CA GLY A 33 -9.67 -3.59 -15.82
C GLY A 33 -10.22 -5.03 -15.83
N GLN A 34 -9.63 -5.93 -15.05
CA GLN A 34 -10.10 -7.30 -14.87
C GLN A 34 -11.47 -7.36 -14.19
N ALA A 35 -11.75 -6.48 -13.23
CA ALA A 35 -13.06 -6.38 -12.62
C ALA A 35 -14.13 -5.91 -13.62
N VAL A 36 -13.81 -4.95 -14.50
CA VAL A 36 -14.74 -4.50 -15.56
C VAL A 36 -14.99 -5.62 -16.56
N GLU A 37 -13.93 -6.26 -17.06
CA GLU A 37 -14.05 -7.38 -18.00
C GLU A 37 -14.84 -8.56 -17.41
N GLY A 38 -14.62 -8.87 -16.13
CA GLY A 38 -15.40 -9.89 -15.42
C GLY A 38 -16.88 -9.53 -15.30
N ILE A 39 -17.20 -8.26 -15.01
CA ILE A 39 -18.57 -7.73 -14.94
C ILE A 39 -19.27 -7.81 -16.30
N GLU A 40 -18.54 -7.55 -17.38
CA GLU A 40 -19.06 -7.64 -18.75
C GLU A 40 -19.35 -9.09 -19.14
N ARG A 41 -18.45 -10.03 -18.80
CA ARG A 41 -18.65 -11.46 -19.06
C ARG A 41 -19.77 -12.07 -18.23
N GLN A 42 -19.92 -11.66 -16.97
CA GLN A 42 -20.90 -12.23 -16.05
C GLN A 42 -21.66 -11.14 -15.28
N PRO A 43 -22.71 -10.58 -15.90
CA PRO A 43 -23.44 -9.46 -15.31
C PRO A 43 -24.25 -9.84 -14.07
N GLU A 44 -24.63 -11.11 -13.89
CA GLU A 44 -25.28 -11.59 -12.67
C GLU A 44 -24.35 -11.60 -11.44
N GLU A 45 -23.03 -11.80 -11.61
CA GLU A 45 -22.07 -11.84 -10.50
C GLU A 45 -21.48 -10.46 -10.15
N LYS A 46 -21.99 -9.37 -10.74
CA LYS A 46 -21.50 -7.99 -10.55
C LYS A 46 -21.21 -7.62 -9.09
N GLY A 47 -22.09 -8.01 -8.17
CA GLY A 47 -21.93 -7.70 -6.74
C GLY A 47 -20.71 -8.38 -6.12
N LYS A 48 -20.47 -9.65 -6.45
CA LYS A 48 -19.35 -10.44 -5.95
C LYS A 48 -18.03 -9.96 -6.56
N ILE A 49 -18.01 -9.68 -7.86
CA ILE A 49 -16.82 -9.15 -8.57
C ILE A 49 -16.42 -7.78 -8.00
N ARG A 50 -17.38 -6.88 -7.79
CA ARG A 50 -17.14 -5.60 -7.11
C ARG A 50 -16.64 -5.80 -5.68
N GLY A 51 -17.22 -6.73 -4.94
CA GLY A 51 -16.78 -7.06 -3.57
C GLY A 51 -15.30 -7.46 -3.51
N VAL A 52 -14.87 -8.36 -4.39
CA VAL A 52 -13.46 -8.78 -4.49
C VAL A 52 -12.56 -7.63 -4.93
N ALA A 53 -12.99 -6.82 -5.91
CA ALA A 53 -12.23 -5.67 -6.37
C ALA A 53 -12.03 -4.61 -5.26
N TYR A 54 -13.06 -4.31 -4.48
CA TYR A 54 -12.97 -3.39 -3.34
C TYR A 54 -12.12 -3.95 -2.21
N PHE A 55 -12.20 -5.26 -1.95
CA PHE A 55 -11.33 -5.93 -0.99
C PHE A 55 -9.85 -5.82 -1.41
N GLY A 56 -9.52 -6.14 -2.66
CA GLY A 56 -8.17 -5.98 -3.21
C GLY A 56 -7.69 -4.53 -3.12
N PHE A 57 -8.52 -3.58 -3.55
CA PHE A 57 -8.23 -2.15 -3.44
C PHE A 57 -7.93 -1.73 -1.98
N GLY A 58 -8.74 -2.18 -1.03
CA GLY A 58 -8.55 -1.94 0.40
C GLY A 58 -7.25 -2.54 0.93
N ALA A 59 -6.94 -3.80 0.59
CA ALA A 59 -5.73 -4.50 1.02
C ALA A 59 -4.45 -3.79 0.52
N PHE A 60 -4.44 -3.32 -0.73
CA PHE A 60 -3.31 -2.54 -1.28
C PHE A 60 -3.17 -1.17 -0.61
N HIS A 61 -4.28 -0.49 -0.30
CA HIS A 61 -4.24 0.80 0.38
C HIS A 61 -3.80 0.69 1.84
N VAL A 62 -4.25 -0.34 2.56
CA VAL A 62 -3.83 -0.62 3.93
C VAL A 62 -2.33 -0.91 3.98
N THR A 63 -1.83 -1.78 3.09
CA THR A 63 -0.40 -2.09 3.02
C THR A 63 0.45 -0.86 2.68
N ARG A 64 -0.03 -0.01 1.75
CA ARG A 64 0.67 1.22 1.35
C ARG A 64 0.71 2.29 2.44
N LEU A 65 -0.37 2.44 3.21
CA LEU A 65 -0.46 3.46 4.26
C LEU A 65 0.18 3.02 5.57
N TYR A 66 -0.12 1.80 6.02
CA TYR A 66 0.32 1.30 7.33
C TYR A 66 1.66 0.59 7.27
N GLY A 67 2.06 0.00 6.13
CA GLY A 67 3.36 -0.64 5.98
C GLY A 67 4.51 0.30 6.35
N PRO A 68 4.66 1.45 5.66
CA PRO A 68 5.64 2.46 6.05
C PRO A 68 5.41 3.06 7.44
N GLY A 69 4.15 3.24 7.85
CA GLY A 69 3.81 3.77 9.17
C GLY A 69 4.41 2.91 10.30
N ILE A 70 4.28 1.59 10.21
CA ILE A 70 4.83 0.65 11.20
C ILE A 70 6.37 0.72 11.24
N TRP A 71 7.03 0.83 10.08
CA TRP A 71 8.49 0.92 9.98
C TRP A 71 9.06 2.27 10.43
N VAL A 72 8.33 3.37 10.20
CA VAL A 72 8.73 4.72 10.61
C VAL A 72 8.43 4.99 12.07
N SER A 73 7.36 4.39 12.61
CA SER A 73 6.98 4.52 14.03
C SER A 73 7.91 3.76 14.97
N ASP A 74 8.54 2.66 14.53
CA ASP A 74 9.56 1.97 15.33
C ASP A 74 10.73 1.46 14.45
N PRO A 75 11.61 2.35 13.96
CA PRO A 75 12.70 1.98 13.05
C PRO A 75 13.77 1.09 13.69
N TYR A 76 13.73 0.88 15.01
CA TYR A 76 14.74 0.13 15.78
C TYR A 76 14.15 -0.93 16.74
N GLY A 77 12.83 -1.15 16.77
CA GLY A 77 12.18 -2.12 17.66
C GLY A 77 12.21 -1.75 19.16
N LEU A 78 12.37 -0.46 19.48
CA LEU A 78 12.61 0.02 20.84
C LEU A 78 11.34 0.12 21.70
N THR A 79 10.15 -0.03 21.12
CA THR A 79 8.87 0.00 21.86
C THR A 79 8.70 -1.20 22.81
N SER A 80 9.51 -2.25 22.65
CA SER A 80 9.46 -3.47 23.49
C SER A 80 10.26 -3.42 24.79
N LYS A 81 10.89 -2.28 25.13
CA LYS A 81 11.63 -2.08 26.39
C LYS A 81 10.95 -1.03 27.28
N VAL A 82 9.82 -1.42 27.88
CA VAL A 82 9.28 -0.82 29.11
C VAL A 82 8.84 -1.95 30.02
#